data_AF-A0A950MCZ4-F1
#
_entry.id   AF-A0A950MCZ4-F1
#
_cell.length_a   1.000
_cell.length_b   1.000
_cell.length_c   1.000
_cell.angle_alpha   90.00
_cell.angle_beta   90.00
_cell.angle_gamma   90.00
#
_symmetry.space_group_name_H-M   'P 1'
#
loop_
_entity.id
_entity.type
_entity.pdbx_description
1 polymer ?
#
loop_
_entity_poly.entity_id
_entity_poly.type
_entity_poly.pdbx_seq_one_letter_code
_entity_poly.pdbx_strand_id
1 'polypeptide(L)'
;MRAAHAHGAWVGVVSAGIRQVIGPALERAGVDVPVFANDVDFNPAGWALTFIDDSLYGHDKAARVRAARDGGARTIYVGDGISDFAAAHDADAVFAKKNRALERYARERGLPVTPFSSFDEIRVALLL
;
A
#
# COMPACT_ATOMS: atom_id res chain seq x y z
N MET A 1 -10.45 -1.95 -8.13
CA MET A 1 -11.11 -0.63 -8.03
C MET A 1 -12.62 -0.70 -8.02
N ARG A 2 -13.28 -1.13 -9.12
CA ARG A 2 -14.75 -1.18 -9.19
C ARG A 2 -15.42 -1.90 -8.01
N ALA A 3 -14.89 -3.08 -7.64
CA ALA A 3 -15.42 -3.83 -6.49
C ALA A 3 -15.30 -3.02 -5.18
N ALA A 4 -14.12 -2.51 -4.84
CA ALA A 4 -13.92 -1.71 -3.62
C ALA A 4 -14.84 -0.47 -3.58
N HIS A 5 -14.94 0.27 -4.70
CA HIS A 5 -15.82 1.44 -4.78
C HIS A 5 -17.31 1.07 -4.67
N ALA A 6 -17.72 -0.08 -5.20
CA ALA A 6 -19.10 -0.57 -5.04
C ALA A 6 -19.49 -0.84 -3.58
N HIS A 7 -18.50 -1.08 -2.71
CA HIS A 7 -18.69 -1.23 -1.26
C HIS A 7 -18.42 0.08 -0.48
N GLY A 8 -18.30 1.22 -1.16
CA GLY A 8 -18.02 2.50 -0.53
C GLY A 8 -16.63 2.61 0.09
N ALA A 9 -15.72 1.69 -0.24
CA ALA A 9 -14.37 1.71 0.30
C ALA A 9 -13.51 2.76 -0.43
N TRP A 10 -12.80 3.58 0.35
CA TRP A 10 -11.73 4.40 -0.16
C TRP A 10 -10.48 3.55 -0.39
N VAL A 11 -9.79 3.78 -1.50
CA VAL A 11 -8.58 3.05 -1.86
C VAL A 11 -7.50 4.06 -2.26
N GLY A 12 -6.29 3.86 -1.73
CA GLY A 12 -5.13 4.65 -2.09
C GLY A 12 -3.87 3.78 -2.19
N VAL A 13 -2.90 4.26 -2.95
CA VAL A 13 -1.58 3.63 -3.05
C VAL A 13 -0.63 4.35 -2.11
N VAL A 14 0.01 3.60 -1.20
CA VAL A 14 1.00 4.10 -0.25
C VAL A 14 2.32 3.41 -0.58
N SER A 15 3.33 4.16 -1.02
CA SER A 15 4.55 3.60 -1.59
C SER A 15 5.81 4.31 -1.10
N ALA A 16 6.87 3.55 -0.82
CA ALA A 16 8.21 4.10 -0.60
C ALA A 16 8.95 4.39 -1.92
N GLY A 17 8.33 4.07 -3.07
CA GLY A 17 8.84 4.39 -4.39
C GLY A 17 8.60 5.84 -4.78
N ILE A 18 8.74 6.12 -6.07
CA ILE A 18 8.72 7.46 -6.64
C ILE A 18 7.42 7.68 -7.44
N ARG A 19 6.73 8.80 -7.19
CA ARG A 19 5.47 9.16 -7.86
C ARG A 19 5.55 9.10 -9.39
N GLN A 20 6.63 9.61 -9.96
CA GLN A 20 6.91 9.71 -11.40
C GLN A 20 6.97 8.35 -12.08
N VAL A 21 7.29 7.27 -11.33
CA VAL A 21 7.30 5.90 -11.85
C VAL A 21 5.92 5.25 -11.69
N ILE A 22 5.26 5.52 -10.56
CA ILE A 22 3.98 4.90 -10.20
C ILE A 22 2.84 5.46 -11.07
N GLY A 23 2.77 6.77 -11.25
CA GLY A 23 1.70 7.46 -11.97
C GLY A 23 1.45 6.88 -13.38
N PRO A 24 2.47 6.86 -14.26
CA PRO A 24 2.33 6.30 -15.59
C PRO A 24 1.94 4.81 -15.61
N ALA A 25 2.35 4.03 -14.61
CA ALA A 25 1.96 2.63 -14.49
C ALA A 25 0.47 2.47 -14.15
N LEU A 26 -0.05 3.29 -13.24
CA LEU A 26 -1.47 3.32 -12.89
C LEU A 26 -2.33 3.83 -14.05
N GLU A 27 -1.86 4.85 -14.77
CA GLU A 27 -2.53 5.39 -15.96
C GLU A 27 -2.68 4.33 -17.05
N ARG A 28 -1.59 3.62 -17.39
CA ARG A 28 -1.65 2.51 -18.36
C ARG A 28 -2.58 1.38 -17.92
N ALA A 29 -2.75 1.19 -16.61
CA ALA A 29 -3.66 0.21 -16.05
C ALA A 29 -5.12 0.71 -15.95
N GLY A 30 -5.40 1.97 -16.29
CA GLY A 30 -6.72 2.59 -16.13
C GLY A 30 -7.17 2.68 -14.67
N VAL A 31 -6.21 2.85 -13.75
CA VAL A 31 -6.44 2.91 -12.30
C VAL A 31 -6.30 4.35 -11.82
N ASP A 32 -7.41 4.94 -11.41
CA ASP A 32 -7.45 6.28 -10.82
C ASP A 32 -7.65 6.19 -9.30
N VAL A 33 -6.58 6.48 -8.56
CA VAL A 33 -6.51 6.46 -7.09
C VAL A 33 -5.50 7.48 -6.59
N PRO A 34 -5.70 8.03 -5.37
CA PRO A 34 -4.67 8.84 -4.74
C PRO A 34 -3.40 8.01 -4.50
N VAL A 35 -2.26 8.59 -4.86
CA VAL A 35 -0.92 8.04 -4.65
C VAL A 35 -0.20 8.87 -3.60
N PHE A 36 0.35 8.22 -2.59
CA PHE A 36 1.24 8.78 -1.57
C PHE A 36 2.59 8.11 -1.74
N ALA A 37 3.55 8.84 -2.30
CA ALA A 37 4.88 8.34 -2.60
C ALA A 37 5.90 9.48 -2.55
N ASN A 38 7.17 9.12 -2.47
CA ASN A 38 8.27 10.08 -2.58
C ASN A 38 8.25 10.74 -3.96
N ASP A 39 8.82 11.93 -4.03
CA ASP A 39 8.81 12.76 -5.23
C ASP A 39 10.25 12.97 -5.73
N VAL A 40 10.44 13.11 -7.05
CA VAL A 40 11.74 13.42 -7.64
C VAL A 40 11.62 14.51 -8.69
N ASP A 41 12.42 15.55 -8.56
CA ASP A 41 12.65 16.51 -9.63
C ASP A 41 13.79 16.02 -10.52
N PHE A 42 13.49 15.75 -11.79
CA PHE A 42 14.46 15.34 -12.78
C PHE A 42 14.95 16.55 -13.56
N ASN A 43 16.22 16.92 -13.36
CA ASN A 43 16.88 18.01 -14.07
C ASN A 43 18.11 17.47 -14.85
N PRO A 44 18.46 18.04 -16.02
CA PRO A 44 19.69 17.68 -16.73
C PRO A 44 20.98 17.78 -15.88
N ALA A 45 21.02 18.67 -14.89
CA ALA A 45 22.16 18.84 -13.99
C ALA A 45 22.18 17.86 -12.80
N GLY A 46 21.10 17.09 -12.58
CA GLY A 46 20.97 16.19 -11.44
C GLY A 46 19.52 15.96 -11.03
N TRP A 47 19.33 15.14 -10.02
CA TRP A 47 18.02 14.74 -9.52
C TRP A 47 17.91 15.07 -8.05
N ALA A 48 16.76 15.63 -7.65
CA ALA A 48 16.48 16.00 -6.27
C ALA A 48 15.28 15.18 -5.76
N LEU A 49 15.52 14.35 -4.74
CA LEU A 49 14.51 13.50 -4.13
C LEU A 49 13.88 14.23 -2.94
N THR A 50 12.55 14.26 -2.90
CA THR A 50 11.77 14.75 -1.76
C THR A 50 11.08 13.57 -1.10
N PHE A 51 11.43 13.31 0.15
CA PHE A 51 10.80 12.28 0.97
C PHE A 51 9.54 12.82 1.65
N ILE A 52 8.58 11.93 1.91
CA ILE A 52 7.36 12.28 2.67
C ILE A 52 7.70 12.55 4.14
N ASP A 53 8.63 11.79 4.69
CA ASP A 53 9.10 11.90 6.07
C ASP A 53 10.53 11.37 6.22
N ASP A 54 11.07 11.49 7.44
CA ASP A 54 12.45 11.09 7.78
C ASP A 54 12.57 9.59 8.14
N SER A 55 11.57 8.76 7.85
CA SER A 55 11.67 7.32 8.10
C SER A 55 12.72 6.65 7.21
N LEU A 56 13.13 5.43 7.54
CA LEU A 56 14.16 4.67 6.80
C LEU A 56 13.88 4.55 5.29
N TYR A 57 12.61 4.56 4.90
CA TYR A 57 12.18 4.43 3.51
C TYR A 57 11.70 5.76 2.90
N GLY A 58 11.86 6.86 3.65
CA GLY A 58 11.36 8.19 3.31
C GLY A 58 9.84 8.33 3.33
N HIS A 59 9.13 7.29 3.77
CA HIS A 59 7.69 7.26 3.88
C HIS A 59 7.24 6.17 4.87
N ASP A 60 6.78 6.60 6.05
CA ASP A 60 6.08 5.76 7.02
C ASP A 60 4.66 5.46 6.50
N LYS A 61 4.54 4.36 5.77
CA LYS A 61 3.26 3.90 5.23
C LYS A 61 2.22 3.64 6.34
N ALA A 62 2.67 3.30 7.55
CA ALA A 62 1.79 2.99 8.66
C ALA A 62 1.07 4.25 9.18
N ALA A 63 1.65 5.44 9.01
CA ALA A 63 1.00 6.70 9.37
C ALA A 63 -0.37 6.87 8.68
N ARG A 64 -0.50 6.45 7.42
CA ARG A 64 -1.77 6.50 6.69
C ARG A 64 -2.79 5.50 7.24
N VAL A 65 -2.34 4.30 7.60
CA VAL A 65 -3.20 3.26 8.20
C VAL A 65 -3.73 3.73 9.55
N ARG A 66 -2.87 4.26 10.42
CA ARG A 66 -3.27 4.84 11.70
C ARG A 66 -4.27 5.96 11.53
N ALA A 67 -4.00 6.92 10.64
CA ALA A 67 -4.92 8.03 10.40
C ALA A 67 -6.31 7.58 9.93
N ALA A 68 -6.39 6.55 9.07
CA ALA A 68 -7.67 5.99 8.63
C ALA A 68 -8.42 5.31 9.80
N ARG A 69 -7.70 4.50 10.60
CA ARG A 69 -8.28 3.80 11.76
C ARG A 69 -8.74 4.77 12.85
N ASP A 70 -7.96 5.80 13.14
CA ASP A 70 -8.30 6.85 14.12
C ASP A 70 -9.51 7.67 13.64
N GLY A 71 -9.73 7.75 12.32
CA GLY A 71 -10.94 8.27 11.69
C GLY A 71 -12.15 7.31 11.71
N GLY A 72 -12.03 6.15 12.36
CA GLY A 72 -13.11 5.15 12.49
C GLY A 72 -13.26 4.20 11.31
N ALA A 73 -12.34 4.21 10.33
CA ALA A 73 -12.38 3.28 9.21
C ALA A 73 -11.82 1.91 9.61
N ARG A 74 -12.45 0.84 9.12
CA ARG A 74 -11.82 -0.48 9.06
C ARG A 74 -10.77 -0.48 7.95
N THR A 75 -9.58 -0.97 8.25
CA THR A 75 -8.40 -0.87 7.39
C THR A 75 -7.98 -2.24 6.85
N ILE A 76 -7.67 -2.27 5.56
CA ILE A 76 -7.14 -3.45 4.88
C ILE A 76 -5.86 -3.03 4.18
N TYR A 77 -4.75 -3.67 4.50
CA TYR A 77 -3.46 -3.40 3.86
C TYR A 77 -3.13 -4.49 2.84
N VAL A 78 -2.67 -4.09 1.65
CA VAL A 78 -2.26 -5.00 0.58
C VAL A 78 -0.81 -4.73 0.23
N GLY A 79 0.08 -5.72 0.37
CA GLY A 79 1.51 -5.51 0.15
C GLY A 79 2.32 -6.79 -0.04
N ASP A 80 3.64 -6.63 -0.08
CA ASP A 80 4.59 -7.74 -0.29
C ASP A 80 5.94 -7.57 0.40
N GLY A 81 6.32 -6.34 0.74
CA GLY A 81 7.69 -5.97 1.06
C GLY A 81 7.97 -5.71 2.54
N ILE A 82 9.25 -5.53 2.85
CA ILE A 82 9.71 -5.23 4.22
C ILE A 82 9.22 -3.84 4.67
N SER A 83 9.15 -2.87 3.76
CA SER A 83 8.63 -1.52 4.05
C SER A 83 7.13 -1.50 4.39
N ASP A 84 6.43 -2.62 4.27
CA ASP A 84 5.02 -2.76 4.62
C ASP A 84 4.79 -3.27 6.05
N PHE A 85 5.84 -3.71 6.77
CA PHE A 85 5.69 -4.43 8.05
C PHE A 85 4.96 -3.59 9.10
N ALA A 86 5.33 -2.32 9.26
CA ALA A 86 4.67 -1.42 10.19
C ALA A 86 3.21 -1.16 9.79
N ALA A 87 2.93 -0.97 8.50
CA ALA A 87 1.58 -0.72 8.02
C ALA A 87 0.67 -1.94 8.18
N ALA A 88 1.21 -3.14 7.98
CA ALA A 88 0.51 -4.39 8.22
C ALA A 88 0.21 -4.64 9.70
N HIS A 89 1.08 -4.19 10.60
CA HIS A 89 0.85 -4.28 12.04
C HIS A 89 -0.31 -3.40 12.51
N ASP A 90 -0.45 -2.22 11.90
CA ASP A 90 -1.48 -1.24 12.27
C ASP A 90 -2.84 -1.47 11.59
N ALA A 91 -2.93 -2.38 10.62
CA ALA A 91 -4.12 -2.67 9.84
C ALA A 91 -5.00 -3.78 10.45
N ASP A 92 -6.31 -3.72 10.24
CA ASP A 92 -7.25 -4.73 10.76
C ASP A 92 -7.16 -6.07 10.00
N ALA A 93 -6.78 -6.02 8.73
CA ALA A 93 -6.54 -7.20 7.90
C ALA A 93 -5.43 -6.95 6.87
N VAL A 94 -4.70 -8.00 6.53
CA VAL A 94 -3.56 -7.93 5.61
C VAL A 94 -3.75 -8.92 4.46
N PHE A 95 -3.64 -8.44 3.22
CA PHE A 95 -3.38 -9.29 2.07
C PHE A 95 -1.90 -9.22 1.73
N ALA A 96 -1.20 -10.35 1.87
CA ALA A 96 0.24 -10.43 1.60
C ALA A 96 0.51 -11.27 0.36
N LYS A 97 1.37 -10.80 -0.55
CA LYS A 97 1.71 -11.58 -1.74
C LYS A 97 2.40 -12.89 -1.36
N LYS A 98 1.95 -14.01 -1.94
CA LYS A 98 2.49 -15.35 -1.65
C LYS A 98 4.00 -15.44 -1.84
N ASN A 99 4.65 -16.14 -0.93
CA ASN A 99 6.08 -16.40 -0.87
C ASN A 99 6.95 -15.14 -0.78
N ARG A 100 6.45 -14.08 -0.15
CA ARG A 100 7.17 -12.80 0.04
C ARG A 100 7.34 -12.44 1.50
N ALA A 101 8.18 -11.44 1.75
CA ALA A 101 8.61 -11.05 3.09
C ALA A 101 7.43 -10.67 4.00
N LEU A 102 6.43 -9.98 3.46
CA LEU A 102 5.26 -9.57 4.24
C LEU A 102 4.42 -10.76 4.71
N GLU A 103 4.23 -11.79 3.89
CA GLU A 103 3.46 -12.98 4.30
C GLU A 103 4.14 -13.68 5.47
N ARG A 104 5.45 -13.91 5.36
CA ARG A 104 6.24 -14.53 6.42
C ARG A 104 6.18 -13.72 7.71
N TYR A 105 6.45 -12.42 7.62
CA TYR A 105 6.40 -11.50 8.76
C TYR A 105 5.02 -11.52 9.45
N ALA A 106 3.95 -11.39 8.67
CA ALA A 106 2.59 -11.34 9.20
C ALA A 106 2.21 -12.64 9.92
N ARG A 107 2.61 -13.80 9.37
CA ARG A 107 2.41 -15.11 10.02
C ARG A 107 3.22 -15.24 11.32
N GLU A 108 4.50 -14.89 11.30
CA GLU A 108 5.38 -14.94 12.47
C GLU A 108 4.88 -14.04 13.61
N ARG A 109 4.18 -12.96 13.28
CA ARG A 109 3.60 -12.02 14.25
C ARG A 109 2.13 -12.29 14.61
N GLY A 110 1.52 -13.33 14.05
CA GLY A 110 0.12 -13.68 14.31
C GLY A 110 -0.90 -12.64 13.79
N LEU A 111 -0.55 -11.89 12.73
CA LEU A 111 -1.46 -10.90 12.14
C LEU A 111 -2.56 -11.59 11.31
N PRO A 112 -3.77 -11.01 11.18
CA PRO A 112 -4.83 -11.50 10.30
C PRO A 112 -4.43 -11.38 8.82
N VAL A 113 -3.73 -12.39 8.30
CA VAL A 113 -3.15 -12.37 6.94
C VAL A 113 -3.79 -13.38 6.00
N THR A 114 -4.20 -12.90 4.83
CA THR A 114 -4.64 -13.72 3.70
C THR A 114 -3.60 -13.66 2.59
N PRO A 115 -2.94 -14.78 2.26
CA PRO A 115 -1.95 -14.80 1.18
C PRO A 115 -2.64 -14.75 -0.19
N PHE A 116 -2.13 -13.93 -1.13
CA PHE A 116 -2.70 -13.81 -2.48
C PHE A 116 -1.66 -13.99 -3.60
N SER A 117 -2.10 -14.53 -4.75
CA SER A 117 -1.30 -14.55 -5.99
C SER A 117 -1.76 -13.51 -7.02
N SER A 118 -3.02 -13.07 -6.94
CA SER A 118 -3.62 -12.12 -7.88
C SER A 118 -4.63 -11.19 -7.18
N PHE A 119 -4.92 -10.04 -7.78
CA PHE A 119 -5.96 -9.15 -7.26
C PHE A 119 -7.37 -9.75 -7.35
N ASP A 120 -7.58 -10.77 -8.18
CA ASP A 120 -8.86 -11.46 -8.27
C ASP A 120 -9.16 -12.31 -7.02
N GLU A 121 -8.12 -12.89 -6.41
CA GLU A 121 -8.24 -13.57 -5.10
C GLU A 121 -8.66 -12.58 -4.01
N ILE A 122 -8.10 -11.36 -4.01
CA ILE A 122 -8.48 -10.28 -3.08
C ILE A 122 -9.93 -9.87 -3.34
N ARG A 123 -10.31 -9.68 -4.60
CA ARG A 123 -11.69 -9.32 -4.99
C ARG A 123 -12.70 -10.32 -4.45
N VAL A 124 -12.45 -11.62 -4.61
CA VAL A 124 -13.35 -12.68 -4.11
C VAL A 124 -13.41 -12.67 -2.58
N ALA A 125 -12.27 -12.54 -1.90
CA ALA A 125 -12.20 -12.52 -0.44
C ALA A 125 -12.93 -11.33 0.20
N LEU A 126 -13.06 -10.21 -0.51
CA LEU A 126 -13.78 -9.02 -0.02
C LEU A 126 -15.29 -9.01 -0.36
N LEU A 127 -15.76 -9.96 -1.16
CA LEU A 127 -17.17 -10.11 -1.54
C LEU A 127 -17.94 -11.09 -0.63
N LEU A 128 -17.21 -11.81 0.24
CA LEU A 128 -17.74 -12.73 1.23
C LEU A 128 -17.85 -12.05 2.60
#